data_AF-A0AAN9QSP7-F1
#
_entry.id   AF-A0AAN9QSP7-F1
#
_cell.length_a   1.000
_cell.length_b   1.000
_cell.length_c   1.000
_cell.angle_alpha   90.00
_cell.angle_beta   90.00
_cell.angle_gamma   90.00
#
_symmetry.space_group_name_H-M   'P 1'
#
loop_
_entity.id
_entity.type
_entity.pdbx_description
1 polymer ?
#
loop_
_entity_poly.entity_id
_entity_poly.type
_entity_poly.pdbx_seq_one_letter_code
_entity_poly.pdbx_strand_id
1 'polypeptide(L)'
;MARGFQVRAASITIVAHLLFIAIATLVLLWLLHFREGVAFFNSSNPIKIFNLHPLLMVIGFILVGGEALVAGILGIIAVFKSKKEAGLPDMYTLHSWLGMSAICLFGLQYIMGFFSYFFPGAEMSTRASLLPWHRFLGMAIFLLAVCTAETGLVQYFQFLHLFRSQEALIVNSTALLLFLYAFFVTLSVILPRNYS
;
A
#
# COMPACT_ATOMS: atom_id res chain seq x y z
N MET A 1 -24.88 1.82 35.37
CA MET A 1 -24.34 0.71 34.56
C MET A 1 -24.31 1.14 33.10
N ALA A 2 -23.24 1.81 32.66
CA ALA A 2 -23.14 2.29 31.28
C ALA A 2 -22.67 1.13 30.40
N ARG A 3 -23.55 0.64 29.52
CA ARG A 3 -23.12 -0.17 28.36
C ARG A 3 -22.37 0.76 27.40
N GLY A 4 -21.12 1.04 27.74
CA GLY A 4 -20.21 1.75 26.84
C GLY A 4 -20.13 0.98 25.53
N PHE A 5 -20.13 1.71 24.42
CA PHE A 5 -19.97 1.23 23.06
C PHE A 5 -18.71 0.36 22.93
N GLN A 6 -18.78 -0.91 23.32
CA GLN A 6 -17.69 -1.87 23.16
C GLN A 6 -17.73 -2.34 21.70
N VAL A 7 -17.20 -1.52 20.80
CA VAL A 7 -16.86 -1.97 19.46
C VAL A 7 -15.86 -3.09 19.63
N ARG A 8 -16.31 -4.34 19.42
CA ARG A 8 -15.44 -5.52 19.53
C ARG A 8 -14.35 -5.37 18.47
N ALA A 9 -13.09 -5.65 18.81
CA ALA A 9 -11.96 -5.62 17.87
C ALA A 9 -12.24 -6.45 16.59
N ALA A 10 -13.07 -7.50 16.71
CA ALA A 10 -13.61 -8.27 15.59
C ALA A 10 -14.39 -7.41 14.58
N SER A 11 -15.24 -6.49 15.03
CA SER A 11 -16.02 -5.60 14.16
C SER A 11 -15.12 -4.67 13.33
N ILE A 12 -14.08 -4.10 13.95
CA ILE A 12 -13.08 -3.25 13.27
C ILE A 12 -12.32 -4.05 12.22
N THR A 13 -11.92 -5.28 12.58
CA THR A 13 -11.21 -6.18 11.68
C THR A 13 -12.10 -6.56 10.49
N ILE A 14 -13.38 -6.87 10.70
CA ILE A 14 -14.33 -7.19 9.61
C ILE A 14 -14.44 -6.00 8.65
N VAL A 15 -14.57 -4.77 9.16
CA VAL A 15 -14.64 -3.57 8.31
C VAL A 15 -13.35 -3.42 7.48
N ALA A 16 -12.17 -3.63 8.07
CA ALA A 16 -10.91 -3.58 7.34
C ALA A 16 -10.84 -4.63 6.21
N HIS A 17 -11.37 -5.84 6.42
CA HIS A 17 -11.42 -6.88 5.38
C HIS A 17 -12.42 -6.56 4.27
N LEU A 18 -13.58 -5.99 4.59
CA LEU A 18 -14.54 -5.53 3.58
C LEU A 18 -13.95 -4.41 2.72
N LEU A 19 -13.23 -3.47 3.36
CA LEU A 19 -12.50 -2.42 2.65
C LEU A 19 -11.39 -2.98 1.76
N PHE A 20 -10.61 -3.95 2.26
CA PHE A 20 -9.62 -4.68 1.45
C PHE A 20 -10.23 -5.25 0.17
N ILE A 21 -11.37 -5.96 0.28
CA ILE A 21 -12.03 -6.61 -0.86
C ILE A 21 -12.53 -5.55 -1.85
N ALA A 22 -13.15 -4.47 -1.33
CA ALA A 22 -13.65 -3.38 -2.15
C ALA A 22 -12.52 -2.68 -2.92
N ILE A 23 -11.42 -2.33 -2.25
CA ILE A 23 -10.25 -1.68 -2.87
C ILE A 23 -9.65 -2.58 -3.96
N ALA A 24 -9.40 -3.86 -3.65
CA ALA A 24 -8.84 -4.80 -4.61
C ALA A 24 -9.76 -4.93 -5.85
N THR A 25 -11.07 -4.99 -5.64
CA THR A 25 -12.05 -5.04 -6.73
C THR A 25 -12.03 -3.77 -7.58
N LEU A 26 -11.99 -2.58 -6.97
CA LEU A 26 -11.94 -1.32 -7.71
C LEU A 26 -10.63 -1.15 -8.49
N VAL A 27 -9.48 -1.53 -7.92
CA VAL A 27 -8.19 -1.51 -8.63
C VAL A 27 -8.21 -2.45 -9.82
N LEU A 28 -8.70 -3.69 -9.64
CA LEU A 28 -8.82 -4.64 -10.76
C LEU A 28 -9.79 -4.13 -11.82
N LEU A 29 -10.94 -3.59 -11.43
CA LEU A 29 -11.92 -3.04 -12.35
C LEU A 29 -11.35 -1.85 -13.11
N TRP A 30 -10.65 -0.94 -12.44
CA TRP A 30 -9.97 0.19 -13.09
C TRP A 30 -8.97 -0.31 -14.13
N LEU A 31 -8.07 -1.21 -13.75
CA LEU A 31 -6.98 -1.65 -14.63
C LEU A 31 -7.48 -2.52 -15.79
N LEU A 32 -8.39 -3.46 -15.53
CA LEU A 32 -8.86 -4.41 -16.55
C LEU A 32 -9.91 -3.80 -17.49
N HIS A 33 -10.82 -2.98 -16.97
CA HIS A 33 -11.90 -2.41 -17.79
C HIS A 33 -11.49 -1.10 -18.47
N PHE A 34 -10.85 -0.17 -17.74
CA PHE A 34 -10.55 1.16 -18.28
C PHE A 34 -9.12 1.29 -18.83
N ARG A 35 -8.17 0.50 -18.34
CA ARG A 35 -6.74 0.62 -18.72
C ARG A 35 -6.23 -0.47 -19.66
N GLU A 36 -7.14 -1.24 -20.27
CA GLU A 36 -6.86 -2.35 -21.20
C GLU A 36 -5.96 -3.47 -20.62
N GLY A 37 -5.94 -3.59 -19.29
CA GLY A 37 -5.23 -4.60 -18.54
C GLY A 37 -3.79 -4.26 -18.16
N VAL A 38 -3.07 -5.30 -17.75
CA VAL A 38 -1.66 -5.24 -17.32
C VAL A 38 -0.81 -6.11 -18.23
N ALA A 39 0.47 -5.76 -18.36
CA ALA A 39 1.44 -6.59 -19.03
C ALA A 39 2.72 -6.70 -18.20
N PHE A 40 3.37 -7.85 -18.28
CA PHE A 40 4.65 -8.09 -17.62
C PHE A 40 5.81 -7.45 -18.42
N PHE A 41 7.01 -7.56 -17.88
CA PHE A 41 8.21 -6.86 -18.34
C PHE A 41 8.72 -7.23 -19.76
N ASN A 42 8.07 -8.18 -20.45
CA ASN A 42 8.38 -8.58 -21.82
C ASN A 42 7.53 -7.86 -22.88
N SER A 43 6.52 -7.09 -22.48
CA SER A 43 5.67 -6.32 -23.39
C SER A 43 6.41 -5.14 -24.01
N SER A 44 6.03 -4.75 -25.22
CA SER A 44 6.48 -3.52 -25.89
C SER A 44 5.58 -2.32 -25.60
N ASN A 45 4.45 -2.51 -24.92
CA ASN A 45 3.54 -1.43 -24.55
C ASN A 45 3.87 -0.89 -23.15
N PRO A 46 4.48 0.30 -23.03
CA PRO A 46 4.92 0.85 -21.75
C PRO A 46 3.74 1.19 -20.82
N ILE A 47 2.54 1.48 -21.34
CA ILE A 47 1.38 1.81 -20.52
C ILE A 47 0.86 0.57 -19.79
N LYS A 48 0.83 -0.59 -20.44
CA LYS A 48 0.39 -1.83 -19.79
C LYS A 48 1.38 -2.32 -18.73
N ILE A 49 2.67 -2.04 -18.92
CA ILE A 49 3.69 -2.27 -17.89
C ILE A 49 3.51 -1.26 -16.75
N PHE A 50 3.21 0.01 -17.06
CA PHE A 50 2.92 1.01 -16.04
C PHE A 50 1.74 0.62 -15.16
N ASN A 51 0.67 0.06 -15.73
CA ASN A 51 -0.49 -0.42 -15.00
C ASN A 51 -0.16 -1.53 -13.96
N LEU A 52 0.97 -2.23 -14.11
CA LEU A 52 1.44 -3.19 -13.12
C LEU A 52 1.90 -2.49 -11.83
N HIS A 53 2.37 -1.25 -11.91
CA HIS A 53 2.79 -0.46 -10.75
C HIS A 53 1.67 -0.26 -9.72
N PRO A 54 0.52 0.39 -10.02
CA PRO A 54 -0.54 0.57 -9.04
C PRO A 54 -1.14 -0.75 -8.57
N LEU A 55 -1.17 -1.80 -9.41
CA LEU A 55 -1.61 -3.14 -9.01
C LEU A 55 -0.74 -3.69 -7.88
N LEU A 56 0.58 -3.71 -8.08
CA LEU A 56 1.54 -4.25 -7.13
C LEU A 56 1.67 -3.38 -5.88
N MET A 57 1.61 -2.06 -6.01
CA MET A 57 1.69 -1.14 -4.87
C MET A 57 0.44 -1.21 -3.99
N VAL A 58 -0.76 -1.20 -4.58
CA VAL A 58 -1.99 -1.23 -3.77
C VAL A 58 -2.25 -2.64 -3.24
N ILE A 59 -2.32 -3.65 -4.11
CA ILE A 59 -2.72 -5.00 -3.68
C ILE A 59 -1.56 -5.71 -2.97
N GLY A 60 -0.35 -5.66 -3.51
CA GLY A 60 0.79 -6.37 -2.92
C GLY A 60 1.38 -5.65 -1.71
N PHE A 61 1.81 -4.39 -1.89
CA PHE A 61 2.56 -3.66 -0.86
C PHE A 61 1.68 -3.18 0.30
N ILE A 62 0.49 -2.63 0.03
CA ILE A 62 -0.41 -2.07 1.07
C ILE A 62 -1.35 -3.13 1.66
N LEU A 63 -2.00 -3.93 0.81
CA LEU A 63 -3.08 -4.82 1.25
C LEU A 63 -2.59 -6.18 1.76
N VAL A 64 -1.67 -6.86 1.05
CA VAL A 64 -1.32 -8.26 1.34
C VAL A 64 -0.18 -8.43 2.34
N GLY A 65 0.71 -7.45 2.52
CA GLY A 65 1.68 -7.37 3.64
C GLY A 65 2.80 -8.43 3.69
N GLY A 66 2.48 -9.72 3.59
CA GLY A 66 3.41 -10.85 3.67
C GLY A 66 4.43 -10.88 2.53
N GLU A 67 3.99 -10.52 1.32
CA GLU A 67 4.84 -10.42 0.12
C GLU A 67 5.11 -8.96 -0.28
N ALA A 68 4.95 -8.03 0.66
CA ALA A 68 5.01 -6.60 0.39
C ALA A 68 6.36 -6.18 -0.19
N LEU A 69 7.49 -6.70 0.32
CA LEU A 69 8.82 -6.34 -0.20
C LEU A 69 8.97 -6.69 -1.69
N VAL A 70 8.55 -7.91 -2.06
CA VAL A 70 8.62 -8.38 -3.44
C VAL A 70 7.70 -7.55 -4.33
N ALA A 71 6.47 -7.31 -3.90
CA ALA A 71 5.52 -6.49 -4.64
C ALA A 71 6.01 -5.05 -4.83
N GLY A 72 6.58 -4.44 -3.79
CA GLY A 72 7.16 -3.09 -3.85
C GLY A 72 8.33 -3.00 -4.83
N ILE A 73 9.25 -3.98 -4.80
CA ILE A 73 10.39 -4.04 -5.74
C ILE A 73 9.89 -4.19 -7.18
N LEU A 74 9.00 -5.17 -7.44
CA LEU A 74 8.45 -5.40 -8.77
C LEU A 74 7.64 -4.19 -9.28
N GLY A 75 6.90 -3.51 -8.40
CA GLY A 75 6.17 -2.29 -8.71
C GLY A 75 7.09 -1.13 -9.08
N ILE A 76 8.23 -0.96 -8.40
CA ILE A 76 9.27 0.03 -8.78
C ILE A 76 9.84 -0.32 -10.14
N ILE A 77 10.26 -1.58 -10.35
CA ILE A 77 10.84 -2.01 -11.62
C ILE A 77 9.87 -1.74 -12.78
N ALA A 78 8.57 -1.98 -12.57
CA ALA A 78 7.54 -1.73 -13.57
C ALA A 78 7.47 -0.26 -13.99
N VAL A 79 7.44 0.68 -13.04
CA VAL A 79 7.38 2.12 -13.36
C VAL A 79 8.66 2.62 -14.03
N PHE A 80 9.84 2.25 -13.53
CA PHE A 80 11.11 2.69 -14.13
C PHE A 80 11.30 2.12 -15.54
N LYS A 81 10.95 0.85 -15.75
CA LYS A 81 10.99 0.25 -17.09
C LYS A 81 10.03 0.96 -18.05
N SER A 82 8.78 1.15 -17.63
CA SER A 82 7.77 1.83 -18.46
C SER A 82 8.21 3.25 -18.84
N LYS A 83 8.70 4.04 -17.88
CA LYS A 83 9.17 5.41 -18.14
C LYS A 83 10.39 5.45 -19.05
N LYS A 84 11.33 4.52 -18.87
CA LYS A 84 12.48 4.37 -19.75
C LYS A 84 12.04 4.08 -21.20
N GLU A 85 11.09 3.18 -21.39
CA GLU A 85 10.53 2.86 -22.71
C GLU A 85 9.74 4.02 -23.32
N ALA A 86 9.10 4.84 -22.49
CA ALA A 86 8.37 6.04 -22.92
C ALA A 86 9.27 7.29 -23.06
N GLY A 87 10.56 7.22 -22.73
CA GLY A 87 11.48 8.37 -22.75
C GLY A 87 11.13 9.47 -21.73
N LEU A 88 10.48 9.10 -20.62
CA LEU A 88 10.02 10.06 -19.60
C LEU A 88 11.04 10.21 -18.46
N PRO A 89 11.15 11.40 -17.84
CA PRO A 89 12.02 11.60 -16.69
C PRO A 89 11.53 10.86 -15.44
N ASP A 90 12.47 10.53 -14.57
CA ASP A 90 12.22 9.81 -13.31
C ASP A 90 12.38 10.74 -12.10
N MET A 91 11.81 10.32 -10.96
CA MET A 91 12.13 10.87 -9.63
C MET A 91 12.01 12.39 -9.44
N TYR A 92 11.07 13.05 -10.13
CA TYR A 92 10.85 14.50 -10.03
C TYR A 92 9.54 14.88 -9.31
N THR A 93 8.72 13.91 -8.91
CA THR A 93 7.42 14.16 -8.30
C THR A 93 7.43 13.86 -6.81
N LEU A 94 6.60 14.57 -6.02
CA LEU A 94 6.46 14.29 -4.59
C LEU A 94 6.07 12.82 -4.34
N HIS A 95 5.13 12.29 -5.13
CA HIS A 95 4.76 10.86 -5.09
C HIS A 95 5.98 9.95 -5.20
N SER A 96 6.89 10.20 -6.16
CA SER A 96 8.09 9.38 -6.36
C SER A 96 9.06 9.45 -5.17
N TRP A 97 9.19 10.62 -4.53
CA TRP A 97 10.06 10.79 -3.35
C TRP A 97 9.48 10.12 -2.11
N LEU A 98 8.17 10.24 -1.89
CA LEU A 98 7.48 9.53 -0.80
C LEU A 98 7.55 8.02 -1.01
N GLY A 99 7.34 7.53 -2.23
CA GLY A 99 7.39 6.11 -2.55
C GLY A 99 8.78 5.48 -2.40
N MET A 100 9.82 6.18 -2.85
CA MET A 100 11.21 5.72 -2.63
C MET A 100 11.54 5.70 -1.13
N SER A 101 11.13 6.73 -0.39
CA SER A 101 11.30 6.77 1.07
C SER A 101 10.58 5.60 1.74
N ALA A 102 9.33 5.33 1.37
CA ALA A 102 8.53 4.23 1.92
C ALA A 102 9.19 2.87 1.68
N ILE A 103 9.68 2.61 0.47
CA ILE A 103 10.29 1.32 0.12
C ILE A 103 11.66 1.14 0.79
N CYS A 104 12.49 2.17 0.85
CA CYS A 104 13.76 2.12 1.59
C CYS A 104 13.53 1.87 3.09
N LEU A 105 12.61 2.62 3.71
CA LEU A 105 12.27 2.44 5.12
C LEU A 105 11.65 1.07 5.39
N PHE A 106 10.78 0.58 4.51
CA PHE A 106 10.22 -0.76 4.61
C PHE A 106 11.30 -1.84 4.49
N GLY A 107 12.24 -1.71 3.55
CA GLY A 107 13.36 -2.64 3.41
C GLY A 107 14.24 -2.68 4.67
N LEU A 108 14.58 -1.51 5.23
CA LEU A 108 15.33 -1.42 6.50
C LEU A 108 14.55 -2.05 7.66
N GLN A 109 13.26 -1.77 7.76
CA GLN A 109 12.37 -2.32 8.79
C GLN A 109 12.24 -3.84 8.67
N TYR A 110 12.15 -4.35 7.44
CA TYR A 110 12.07 -5.78 7.14
C TYR A 110 13.37 -6.49 7.54
N ILE A 111 14.53 -5.96 7.13
CA ILE A 111 15.84 -6.51 7.49
C ILE A 111 16.03 -6.51 9.01
N MET A 112 15.75 -5.39 9.67
CA MET A 112 15.83 -5.28 11.14
C MET A 112 14.89 -6.28 11.82
N GLY A 113 13.64 -6.40 11.33
CA GLY A 113 12.65 -7.35 11.84
C GLY A 113 13.10 -8.80 11.67
N PHE A 114 13.60 -9.15 10.49
CA PHE A 114 14.08 -10.50 10.18
C PHE A 114 15.21 -10.94 11.11
N PHE A 115 16.27 -10.14 11.20
CA PHE A 115 17.42 -10.48 12.04
C PHE A 115 17.11 -10.41 13.54
N SER A 116 16.15 -9.59 13.96
CA SER A 116 15.76 -9.47 15.38
C SER A 116 14.79 -10.57 15.84
N TYR A 117 13.81 -10.95 15.01
CA TYR A 117 12.69 -11.80 15.42
C TYR A 117 12.60 -13.15 14.71
N PHE A 118 13.29 -13.35 13.59
CA PHE A 118 13.23 -14.58 12.81
C PHE A 118 14.55 -15.37 12.85
N PHE A 119 15.59 -14.90 12.16
CA PHE A 119 16.89 -15.59 12.10
C PHE A 119 18.05 -14.60 11.93
N PRO A 120 19.14 -14.71 12.72
CA PRO A 120 19.38 -15.69 13.78
C PRO A 120 18.54 -15.43 15.03
N GLY A 121 17.89 -14.26 15.10
CA GLY A 121 17.05 -13.83 16.21
C GLY A 121 17.88 -13.22 17.34
N ALA A 122 17.54 -12.00 17.74
CA ALA A 122 18.21 -11.30 18.83
C ALA A 122 17.87 -11.91 20.21
N GLU A 123 18.61 -11.52 21.25
CA GLU A 123 18.28 -11.89 22.63
C GLU A 123 16.92 -11.34 23.07
N MET A 124 16.29 -11.98 24.07
CA MET A 124 14.95 -11.57 24.55
C MET A 124 14.91 -10.12 25.05
N SER A 125 15.97 -9.66 25.72
CA SER A 125 16.10 -8.27 26.20
C SER A 125 16.07 -7.28 25.03
N THR A 126 16.86 -7.53 23.99
CA THR A 126 16.90 -6.73 22.77
C THR A 126 15.56 -6.74 22.04
N ARG A 127 14.91 -7.91 21.89
CA ARG A 127 13.58 -8.03 21.28
C ARG A 127 12.55 -7.20 22.04
N ALA A 128 12.56 -7.25 23.37
CA ALA A 128 11.63 -6.49 24.20
C ALA A 128 11.84 -4.98 24.03
N SER A 129 13.09 -4.50 23.96
CA SER A 129 13.41 -3.09 23.72
C SER A 129 13.08 -2.62 22.30
N LEU A 130 13.25 -3.47 21.29
CA LEU A 130 12.98 -3.14 19.88
C LEU A 130 11.50 -3.21 19.51
N LEU A 131 10.70 -4.02 20.20
CA LEU A 131 9.29 -4.25 19.87
C LEU A 131 8.44 -2.97 19.74
N PRO A 132 8.48 -1.99 20.68
CA PRO A 132 7.70 -0.76 20.54
C PRO A 132 8.12 0.06 19.32
N TRP A 133 9.44 0.15 19.06
CA TRP A 133 9.98 0.84 17.88
C TRP A 133 9.59 0.15 16.58
N HIS A 134 9.66 -1.18 16.55
CA HIS A 134 9.28 -1.96 15.39
C HIS A 134 7.79 -1.77 15.05
N ARG A 135 6.90 -1.78 16.05
CA ARG A 135 5.47 -1.51 15.84
C ARG A 135 5.20 -0.09 15.37
N PHE A 136 5.83 0.90 16.02
CA PHE A 136 5.67 2.31 15.67
C PHE A 136 6.15 2.61 14.25
N LEU A 137 7.38 2.22 13.91
CA LEU A 137 7.96 2.42 12.58
C LEU A 137 7.16 1.67 11.51
N GLY A 138 6.71 0.45 11.79
CA GLY A 138 5.83 -0.30 10.89
C GLY A 138 4.54 0.46 10.56
N MET A 139 3.88 1.04 11.56
CA MET A 139 2.68 1.84 11.35
C MET A 139 2.96 3.15 10.60
N ALA A 140 4.07 3.84 10.93
CA ALA A 140 4.47 5.05 10.23
C ALA A 140 4.77 4.79 8.74
N ILE A 141 5.46 3.69 8.42
CA ILE A 141 5.74 3.28 7.04
C ILE A 141 4.46 2.90 6.30
N PHE A 142 3.54 2.18 6.96
CA PHE A 142 2.24 1.86 6.38
C PHE A 142 1.44 3.11 6.01
N LEU A 143 1.36 4.10 6.91
CA LEU A 143 0.69 5.37 6.63
C LEU A 143 1.39 6.16 5.52
N LEU A 144 2.73 6.17 5.49
CA LEU A 144 3.51 6.77 4.40
C LEU A 144 3.23 6.09 3.05
N ALA A 145 3.09 4.76 3.02
CA ALA A 145 2.74 4.01 1.83
C ALA A 145 1.33 4.37 1.32
N VAL A 146 0.36 4.53 2.23
CA VAL A 146 -0.98 4.99 1.87
C VAL A 146 -0.94 6.43 1.34
N CYS A 147 -0.26 7.37 2.00
CA CYS A 147 -0.08 8.74 1.48
C CYS A 147 0.61 8.75 0.11
N THR A 148 1.57 7.84 -0.11
CA THR A 148 2.20 7.64 -1.43
C THR A 148 1.18 7.18 -2.46
N ALA A 149 0.33 6.21 -2.13
CA ALA A 149 -0.72 5.73 -3.03
C ALA A 149 -1.75 6.83 -3.36
N GLU A 150 -2.19 7.60 -2.36
CA GLU A 150 -3.08 8.76 -2.54
C GLU A 150 -2.49 9.75 -3.55
N THR A 151 -1.23 10.18 -3.34
CA THR A 151 -0.57 11.10 -4.27
C THR A 151 -0.39 10.49 -5.66
N GLY A 152 -0.13 9.19 -5.77
CA GLY A 152 -0.03 8.48 -7.05
C GLY A 152 -1.35 8.42 -7.81
N LEU A 153 -2.46 8.16 -7.12
CA LEU A 153 -3.81 8.18 -7.70
C LEU A 153 -4.20 9.58 -8.19
N VAL A 154 -3.83 10.63 -7.44
CA VAL A 154 -3.99 12.03 -7.89
C VAL A 154 -3.18 12.32 -9.15
N GLN A 155 -1.94 11.84 -9.23
CA GLN A 155 -1.13 11.98 -10.44
C GLN A 155 -1.75 11.27 -11.64
N TYR A 156 -2.23 10.04 -11.46
CA TYR A 156 -2.97 9.32 -12.50
C TYR A 156 -4.21 10.09 -12.95
N PHE A 157 -4.99 10.62 -12.01
CA PHE A 157 -6.17 11.42 -12.31
C PHE A 157 -5.83 12.61 -13.22
N GLN A 158 -4.73 13.30 -12.93
CA GLN A 158 -4.24 14.44 -13.71
C GLN A 158 -3.67 14.02 -15.06
N PHE A 159 -2.82 12.98 -15.11
CA PHE A 159 -2.19 12.50 -16.34
C PHE A 159 -3.19 11.94 -17.35
N LEU A 160 -4.28 11.37 -16.85
CA LEU A 160 -5.38 10.86 -17.68
C LEU A 160 -6.42 11.93 -18.01
N HIS A 161 -6.24 13.16 -17.54
CA HIS A 161 -7.17 14.27 -17.70
C HIS A 161 -8.62 13.88 -17.35
N LEU A 162 -8.78 13.09 -16.29
CA LEU A 162 -10.09 12.58 -15.89
C LEU A 162 -11.00 13.74 -15.46
N PHE A 163 -12.22 13.75 -15.99
CA PHE A 163 -13.21 14.76 -15.64
C PHE A 163 -14.61 14.17 -15.70
N ARG A 164 -15.32 14.20 -14.56
CA ARG A 164 -16.74 13.78 -14.43
C ARG A 164 -17.08 12.48 -15.18
N SER A 165 -16.21 11.47 -15.11
CA SER A 165 -16.38 10.17 -15.75
C SER A 165 -16.52 9.03 -14.73
N GLN A 166 -16.95 7.84 -15.18
CA GLN A 166 -16.99 6.65 -14.33
C GLN A 166 -15.60 6.25 -13.84
N GLU A 167 -14.58 6.34 -14.71
CA GLU A 167 -13.17 6.10 -14.33
C GLU A 167 -12.73 7.06 -13.23
N ALA A 168 -13.08 8.35 -13.35
CA ALA A 168 -12.79 9.37 -12.34
C ALA A 168 -13.40 9.01 -10.97
N LEU A 169 -14.63 8.52 -10.96
CA LEU A 169 -15.31 8.08 -9.74
C LEU A 169 -14.59 6.87 -9.13
N ILE A 170 -14.20 5.88 -9.93
CA ILE A 170 -13.51 4.68 -9.44
C ILE A 170 -12.15 5.03 -8.83
N VAL A 171 -11.36 5.89 -9.48
CA VAL A 171 -10.06 6.33 -8.96
C VAL A 171 -10.23 7.07 -7.62
N ASN A 172 -11.16 8.02 -7.55
CA ASN A 172 -11.43 8.77 -6.32
C ASN A 172 -12.02 7.91 -5.20
N SER A 173 -12.92 6.97 -5.53
CA SER A 173 -13.44 6.01 -4.56
C SER A 173 -12.35 5.08 -4.04
N THR A 174 -11.43 4.62 -4.90
CA THR A 174 -10.29 3.79 -4.48
C THR A 174 -9.41 4.53 -3.47
N ALA A 175 -9.09 5.79 -3.75
CA ALA A 175 -8.35 6.68 -2.84
C ALA A 175 -9.07 6.83 -1.49
N LEU A 176 -10.35 7.21 -1.50
CA LEU A 176 -11.13 7.34 -0.27
C LEU A 176 -11.17 6.04 0.56
N LEU A 177 -11.37 4.90 -0.11
CA LEU A 177 -11.40 3.60 0.58
C LEU A 177 -10.02 3.21 1.13
N LEU A 178 -8.92 3.54 0.45
CA LEU A 178 -7.56 3.35 0.96
C LEU A 178 -7.31 4.15 2.24
N PHE A 179 -7.72 5.42 2.27
CA PHE A 179 -7.66 6.23 3.47
C PHE A 179 -8.47 5.63 4.63
N LEU A 180 -9.71 5.20 4.36
CA LEU A 180 -10.55 4.55 5.37
C LEU A 180 -9.95 3.22 5.85
N TYR A 181 -9.40 2.42 4.94
CA TYR A 181 -8.69 1.19 5.28
C TYR A 181 -7.53 1.47 6.22
N ALA A 182 -6.71 2.47 5.91
CA ALA A 182 -5.60 2.87 6.76
C ALA A 182 -6.05 3.29 8.17
N PHE A 183 -7.16 4.02 8.26
CA PHE A 183 -7.77 4.39 9.53
C PHE A 183 -8.20 3.17 10.34
N PHE A 184 -8.95 2.23 9.76
CA PHE A 184 -9.42 1.04 10.47
C PHE A 184 -8.29 0.07 10.83
N VAL A 185 -7.28 -0.09 9.97
CA VAL A 185 -6.07 -0.86 10.28
C VAL A 185 -5.33 -0.25 11.46
N THR A 186 -5.13 1.08 11.46
CA THR A 186 -4.48 1.79 12.57
C THR A 186 -5.25 1.61 13.88
N LEU A 187 -6.59 1.74 13.85
CA LEU A 187 -7.42 1.46 15.03
C LEU A 187 -7.28 0.02 15.52
N SER A 188 -7.20 -0.95 14.61
CA SER A 188 -7.06 -2.37 14.98
C SER A 188 -5.73 -2.68 15.69
N VAL A 189 -4.70 -1.88 15.44
CA VAL A 189 -3.37 -2.02 16.05
C VAL A 189 -3.27 -1.28 17.38
N ILE A 190 -3.94 -0.12 17.51
CA ILE A 190 -3.89 0.70 18.73
C ILE A 190 -4.86 0.19 19.80
N LEU A 191 -6.03 -0.30 19.41
CA LEU A 191 -7.06 -0.70 20.37
C LEU A 191 -6.69 -2.00 21.08
N PRO A 192 -6.87 -2.08 22.41
CA PRO A 192 -6.53 -3.28 23.18
C PRO A 192 -7.40 -4.46 22.72
N ARG A 193 -6.77 -5.61 22.50
CA ARG A 193 -7.48 -6.88 22.31
C ARG A 193 -7.98 -7.34 23.67
N ASN A 194 -9.29 -7.27 23.89
CA ASN A 194 -9.91 -7.91 25.04
C ASN A 194 -9.77 -9.43 24.88
N TYR A 195 -8.80 -10.02 25.57
CA TYR A 195 -8.78 -11.46 25.79
C TYR A 195 -9.91 -11.74 26.78
N SER A 196 -10.98 -12.36 26.27
CA SER A 196 -12.05 -12.93 27.11
C SER A 196 -11.89 -14.44 27.09
#